data_AF-A0A7L1U648-F1
#
_entry.id   AF-A0A7L1U648-F1
#
_cell.length_a   1.000
_cell.length_b   1.000
_cell.length_c   1.000
_cell.angle_alpha   90.00
_cell.angle_beta   90.00
_cell.angle_gamma   90.00
#
_symmetry.space_group_name_H-M   'P 1'
#
loop_
_entity.id
_entity.type
_entity.pdbx_description
1 polymer ?
#
loop_
_entity_poly.entity_id
_entity_poly.type
_entity_poly.pdbx_seq_one_letter_code
_entity_poly.pdbx_strand_id
1 'polypeptide(L)'
;KHYVCGLCAAFTNIVVTFPIQKMLFRQQLYGLRARDAVCQLYRDGLHTLYRGILPPLLQKATSQALMFGLYEDFSALLLGHARAPELLTRSAAAVLAGTTEAVLTPFERVQTLLQDYKHHDRFTNTYQAFRVLKAYGLREYYRGLVPILLRNGPSNMLFFGLRGPIKQCLPEATSSSSHVVSDFICGGLLGAVLSFLFFPVNVVKTRMQAQIGGEFQSFSKVLAKIWLERDRKVIHLFRGAHLNCYRSMLSWGISNTTYEFLLKLL
;
A
#
# COMPACT_ATOMS: atom_id res chain seq x y z
N LYS A 1 3.85 -20.32 -15.75
CA LYS A 1 5.13 -20.19 -15.01
C LYS A 1 5.29 -18.81 -14.37
N HIS A 2 5.38 -17.72 -15.14
CA HIS A 2 5.56 -16.36 -14.60
C HIS A 2 4.53 -15.92 -13.56
N TYR A 3 3.25 -16.27 -13.73
CA TYR A 3 2.19 -15.98 -12.75
C TYR A 3 2.48 -16.59 -11.37
N VAL A 4 2.85 -17.86 -11.35
CA VAL A 4 3.12 -18.61 -10.11
C VAL A 4 4.39 -18.08 -9.46
N CYS A 5 5.45 -17.84 -10.22
CA CYS A 5 6.68 -17.24 -9.71
C CYS A 5 6.42 -15.86 -9.09
N GLY A 6 5.61 -15.02 -9.76
CA GLY A 6 5.25 -13.69 -9.26
C GLY A 6 4.42 -13.75 -7.97
N LEU A 7 3.45 -14.66 -7.88
CA LEU A 7 2.62 -14.82 -6.68
C LEU A 7 3.44 -15.34 -5.50
N CYS A 8 4.26 -16.37 -5.71
CA CYS A 8 5.14 -16.92 -4.68
C CYS A 8 6.18 -15.89 -4.22
N ALA A 9 6.79 -15.13 -5.13
CA ALA A 9 7.71 -14.04 -4.77
C ALA A 9 7.00 -12.97 -3.92
N ALA A 10 5.76 -12.60 -4.28
CA ALA A 10 4.98 -11.66 -3.50
C ALA A 10 4.62 -12.18 -2.10
N PHE A 11 4.30 -13.47 -1.97
CA PHE A 11 3.99 -14.09 -0.68
C PHE A 11 5.21 -14.13 0.22
N THR A 12 6.35 -14.58 -0.28
CA THR A 12 7.63 -14.57 0.44
C THR A 12 7.98 -13.16 0.91
N ASN A 13 7.85 -12.17 0.02
CA ASN A 13 8.09 -10.78 0.36
C ASN A 13 7.15 -10.28 1.48
N ILE A 14 5.85 -10.57 1.40
CA ILE A 14 4.89 -10.19 2.45
C ILE A 14 5.26 -10.82 3.78
N VAL A 15 5.61 -12.11 3.81
CA VAL A 15 5.99 -12.82 5.05
C VAL A 15 7.24 -12.20 5.68
N VAL A 16 8.30 -11.99 4.90
CA VAL A 16 9.57 -11.47 5.42
C VAL A 16 9.45 -10.01 5.86
N THR A 17 8.69 -9.19 5.14
CA THR A 17 8.54 -7.76 5.45
C THR A 17 7.45 -7.47 6.49
N PHE A 18 6.66 -8.47 6.88
CA PHE A 18 5.52 -8.30 7.80
C PHE A 18 5.90 -7.69 9.16
N PRO A 19 6.98 -8.13 9.84
CA PRO A 19 7.37 -7.56 11.13
C PRO A 19 7.66 -6.05 11.04
N ILE A 20 8.38 -5.64 9.99
CA ILE A 20 8.72 -4.24 9.73
C ILE A 20 7.46 -3.45 9.39
N GLN A 21 6.56 -4.03 8.60
CA GLN A 21 5.26 -3.43 8.29
C GLN A 21 4.43 -3.21 9.55
N LYS A 22 4.44 -4.15 10.49
CA LYS A 22 3.72 -4.04 11.76
C LYS A 22 4.30 -2.95 12.67
N MET A 23 5.63 -2.80 12.69
CA MET A 23 6.29 -1.69 13.39
C MET A 23 5.92 -0.33 12.78
N LEU A 24 6.00 -0.23 11.44
CA LEU A 24 5.60 0.96 10.69
C LEU A 24 4.14 1.33 10.97
N PHE A 25 3.25 0.34 10.97
CA PHE A 25 1.84 0.52 11.27
C PHE A 25 1.62 1.13 12.65
N ARG A 26 2.31 0.65 13.70
CA ARG A 26 2.20 1.23 15.06
C ARG A 26 2.70 2.66 15.13
N GLN A 27 3.75 3.00 14.40
CA GLN A 27 4.23 4.39 14.33
C GLN A 27 3.24 5.29 13.60
N GLN A 28 2.64 4.83 12.50
CA GLN A 28 1.63 5.59 11.78
C GLN A 28 0.38 5.77 12.63
N LEU A 29 -0.10 4.72 13.29
CA LEU A 29 -1.31 4.76 14.09
C LEU A 29 -1.10 5.54 15.40
N TYR A 30 -0.03 5.31 16.17
CA TYR A 30 0.12 5.92 17.49
C TYR A 30 1.10 7.09 17.54
N GLY A 31 1.83 7.38 16.45
CA GLY A 31 2.86 8.41 16.44
C GLY A 31 4.08 8.07 17.30
N LEU A 32 4.29 6.79 17.61
CA LEU A 32 5.36 6.32 18.50
C LEU A 32 6.75 6.45 17.88
N ARG A 33 7.79 6.50 18.73
CA ARG A 33 9.18 6.34 18.26
C ARG A 33 9.41 4.87 17.87
N ALA A 34 10.41 4.63 17.02
CA ALA A 34 10.73 3.27 16.57
C ALA A 34 11.05 2.33 17.73
N ARG A 35 11.82 2.80 18.72
CA ARG A 35 12.16 2.03 19.93
C ARG A 35 10.93 1.62 20.73
N ASP A 36 10.01 2.55 20.95
CA ASP A 36 8.78 2.29 21.71
C ASP A 36 7.89 1.26 20.98
N ALA A 37 7.83 1.36 19.64
CA ALA A 37 7.10 0.40 18.81
C ALA A 37 7.70 -1.02 18.90
N VAL A 38 9.03 -1.15 18.92
CA VAL A 38 9.73 -2.43 19.12
C VAL A 38 9.44 -2.99 20.51
N CYS A 39 9.57 -2.17 21.56
CA CYS A 39 9.31 -2.60 22.93
C CYS A 39 7.86 -3.08 23.12
N GLN A 40 6.88 -2.38 22.55
CA GLN A 40 5.49 -2.83 22.59
C GLN A 40 5.30 -4.16 21.83
N LEU A 41 5.95 -4.32 20.67
CA LEU A 41 5.81 -5.53 19.88
C LEU A 41 6.47 -6.74 20.58
N TYR A 42 7.57 -6.51 21.29
CA TYR A 42 8.20 -7.52 22.13
C TYR A 42 7.30 -7.94 23.29
N ARG A 43 6.62 -6.99 23.94
CA ARG A 43 5.67 -7.27 25.04
C ARG A 43 4.44 -8.06 24.58
N ASP A 44 3.94 -7.83 23.37
CA ASP A 44 2.77 -8.54 22.83
C ASP A 44 3.06 -10.00 22.43
N GLY A 45 4.34 -10.40 22.43
CA GLY A 45 4.79 -11.76 22.14
C GLY A 45 4.92 -12.08 20.64
N LEU A 46 5.81 -13.04 20.34
CA LEU A 46 6.13 -13.45 18.97
C LEU A 46 4.95 -14.08 18.21
N HIS A 47 4.03 -14.75 18.92
CA HIS A 47 2.82 -15.32 18.32
C HIS A 47 1.91 -14.24 17.72
N THR A 48 1.90 -13.05 18.32
CA THR A 48 1.11 -11.92 17.84
C THR A 48 1.76 -11.22 16.66
N LEU A 49 3.06 -11.45 16.39
CA LEU A 49 3.81 -10.74 15.35
C LEU A 49 3.18 -10.89 13.96
N TYR A 50 2.76 -12.10 13.59
CA TYR A 50 2.18 -12.42 12.28
C TYR A 50 0.64 -12.29 12.24
N ARG A 51 0.01 -11.86 13.33
CA ARG A 51 -1.43 -11.62 13.37
C ARG A 51 -1.81 -10.53 12.36
N GLY A 52 -2.73 -10.87 11.46
CA GLY A 52 -3.16 -9.99 10.37
C GLY A 52 -2.40 -10.16 9.05
N ILE A 53 -1.62 -11.23 8.87
CA ILE A 53 -0.92 -11.51 7.60
C ILE A 53 -1.83 -12.08 6.51
N LEU A 54 -2.94 -12.73 6.86
CA LEU A 54 -3.84 -13.34 5.88
C LEU A 54 -4.53 -12.31 4.96
N PRO A 55 -5.09 -11.18 5.45
CA PRO A 55 -5.70 -10.19 4.58
C PRO A 55 -4.80 -9.63 3.47
N PRO A 56 -3.53 -9.23 3.70
CA PRO A 56 -2.67 -8.76 2.61
C PRO A 56 -2.30 -9.85 1.60
N LEU A 57 -2.19 -11.11 2.03
CA LEU A 57 -1.99 -12.24 1.10
C LEU A 57 -3.21 -12.43 0.19
N LEU A 58 -4.42 -12.44 0.77
CA LEU A 58 -5.67 -12.53 0.00
C LEU A 58 -5.87 -11.33 -0.92
N GLN A 59 -5.57 -10.12 -0.43
CA GLN A 59 -5.60 -8.90 -1.24
C GLN A 59 -4.66 -9.02 -2.43
N LYS A 60 -3.42 -9.50 -2.22
CA LYS A 60 -2.44 -9.62 -3.29
C LYS A 60 -2.84 -10.67 -4.32
N ALA A 61 -3.33 -11.83 -3.88
CA ALA A 61 -3.84 -12.87 -4.77
C ALA A 61 -5.03 -12.36 -5.61
N THR A 62 -5.99 -11.66 -4.96
CA THR A 62 -7.16 -11.10 -5.63
C THR A 62 -6.78 -9.99 -6.62
N SER A 63 -5.88 -9.08 -6.22
CA SER A 63 -5.35 -8.03 -7.08
C SER A 63 -4.68 -8.61 -8.33
N GLN A 64 -3.87 -9.66 -8.15
CA GLN A 64 -3.20 -10.31 -9.27
C GLN A 64 -4.21 -11.01 -10.20
N ALA A 65 -5.19 -11.74 -9.65
CA ALA A 65 -6.26 -12.34 -10.45
C ALA A 65 -7.07 -11.29 -11.24
N LEU A 66 -7.44 -10.18 -10.59
CA LEU A 66 -8.16 -9.08 -11.23
C LEU A 66 -7.34 -8.40 -12.32
N MET A 67 -6.04 -8.15 -12.09
CA MET A 67 -5.18 -7.58 -13.12
C MET A 67 -5.09 -8.50 -14.34
N PHE A 68 -4.95 -9.81 -14.17
CA PHE A 68 -4.88 -10.73 -15.31
C PHE A 68 -6.21 -10.78 -16.08
N GLY A 69 -7.35 -10.85 -15.39
CA GLY A 69 -8.66 -10.90 -16.05
C GLY A 69 -9.07 -9.58 -16.71
N LEU A 70 -8.96 -8.47 -15.99
CA LEU A 70 -9.47 -7.18 -16.44
C LEU A 70 -8.51 -6.44 -17.40
N TYR A 71 -7.22 -6.74 -17.37
CA TYR A 71 -6.27 -6.05 -18.26
C TYR A 71 -6.53 -6.35 -19.74
N GLU A 72 -6.92 -7.59 -20.07
CA GLU A 72 -7.26 -7.98 -21.44
C GLU A 72 -8.54 -7.25 -21.92
N ASP A 73 -9.57 -7.24 -21.07
CA ASP A 73 -10.84 -6.54 -21.35
C ASP A 73 -10.68 -5.02 -21.48
N PHE A 74 -9.96 -4.38 -20.54
CA PHE A 74 -9.75 -2.94 -20.55
C PHE A 74 -8.83 -2.48 -21.67
N SER A 75 -7.80 -3.26 -22.01
CA SER A 75 -6.91 -2.93 -23.13
C SER A 75 -7.66 -2.96 -24.46
N ALA A 76 -8.54 -3.95 -24.66
CA ALA A 76 -9.38 -4.04 -25.86
C ALA A 76 -10.36 -2.87 -25.98
N LEU A 77 -11.00 -2.48 -24.88
CA LEU A 77 -11.93 -1.34 -24.83
C LEU A 77 -11.24 0.02 -25.07
N LEU A 78 -10.05 0.23 -24.49
CA LEU A 78 -9.30 1.47 -24.63
C LEU A 78 -8.77 1.66 -26.07
N LEU A 79 -8.26 0.58 -26.68
CA LEU A 79 -7.75 0.61 -28.05
C LEU A 79 -8.86 0.88 -29.09
N GLY A 80 -10.10 0.51 -28.80
CA GLY A 80 -11.26 0.79 -29.65
C GLY A 80 -11.74 2.26 -29.64
N HIS A 81 -11.38 3.05 -28.61
CA HIS A 81 -11.91 4.42 -28.42
C HIS A 81 -10.83 5.52 -28.38
N ALA A 82 -9.54 5.20 -28.46
CA ALA A 82 -8.47 6.17 -28.26
C ALA A 82 -8.14 6.98 -29.53
N ARG A 83 -8.92 8.05 -29.79
CA ARG A 83 -8.50 9.22 -30.58
C ARG A 83 -8.05 10.41 -29.69
N ALA A 84 -7.85 10.18 -28.39
CA ALA A 84 -7.51 11.20 -27.40
C ALA A 84 -5.99 11.32 -27.14
N PRO A 85 -5.49 12.48 -26.67
CA PRO A 85 -4.07 12.67 -26.36
C PRO A 85 -3.55 11.66 -25.31
N GLU A 86 -2.36 11.13 -25.57
CA GLU A 86 -1.74 10.00 -24.88
C GLU A 86 -1.64 10.18 -23.35
N LEU A 87 -1.41 11.41 -22.88
CA LEU A 87 -1.30 11.74 -21.46
C LEU A 87 -2.65 11.64 -20.72
N LEU A 88 -3.74 12.00 -21.39
CA LEU A 88 -5.09 12.04 -20.82
C LEU A 88 -5.65 10.62 -20.70
N THR A 89 -5.43 9.79 -21.73
CA THR A 89 -5.76 8.35 -21.71
C THR A 89 -5.00 7.61 -20.62
N ARG A 90 -3.69 7.88 -20.48
CA ARG A 90 -2.86 7.29 -19.40
C ARG A 90 -3.33 7.71 -18.01
N SER A 91 -3.67 8.99 -17.83
CA SER A 91 -4.16 9.50 -16.54
C SER A 91 -5.52 8.91 -16.17
N ALA A 92 -6.43 8.79 -17.14
CA ALA A 92 -7.73 8.16 -16.95
C ALA A 92 -7.59 6.66 -16.60
N ALA A 93 -6.75 5.92 -17.31
CA ALA A 93 -6.46 4.52 -17.00
C ALA A 93 -5.87 4.36 -15.58
N ALA A 94 -5.01 5.28 -15.17
CA ALA A 94 -4.37 5.27 -13.86
C ALA A 94 -5.35 5.56 -12.71
N VAL A 95 -6.34 6.43 -12.95
CA VAL A 95 -7.46 6.68 -12.02
C VAL A 95 -8.37 5.45 -11.95
N LEU A 96 -8.73 4.85 -13.09
CA LEU A 96 -9.55 3.64 -13.14
C LEU A 96 -8.88 2.46 -12.41
N ALA A 97 -7.57 2.27 -12.60
CA ALA A 97 -6.79 1.29 -11.84
C ALA A 97 -6.83 1.58 -10.33
N GLY A 98 -6.67 2.86 -9.94
CA GLY A 98 -6.78 3.30 -8.54
C GLY A 98 -8.16 3.07 -7.93
N THR A 99 -9.23 3.21 -8.72
CA THR A 99 -10.60 2.88 -8.29
C THR A 99 -10.83 1.38 -8.21
N THR A 100 -10.15 0.57 -9.02
CA THR A 100 -10.23 -0.90 -8.92
C THR A 100 -9.62 -1.38 -7.60
N GLU A 101 -8.53 -0.77 -7.14
CA GLU A 101 -7.99 -1.03 -5.81
C GLU A 101 -8.96 -0.66 -4.67
N ALA A 102 -9.92 0.23 -4.89
CA ALA A 102 -10.95 0.52 -3.91
C ALA A 102 -11.84 -0.70 -3.61
N VAL A 103 -12.01 -1.63 -4.57
CA VAL A 103 -12.73 -2.89 -4.32
C VAL A 103 -12.03 -3.71 -3.24
N LEU A 104 -10.71 -3.57 -3.12
CA LEU A 104 -9.87 -4.30 -2.17
C LEU A 104 -9.74 -3.60 -0.80
N THR A 105 -10.37 -2.43 -0.60
CA THR A 105 -10.33 -1.74 0.70
C THR A 105 -10.79 -2.57 1.89
N PRO A 106 -11.77 -3.51 1.78
CA PRO A 106 -12.18 -4.34 2.92
C PRO A 106 -11.03 -5.21 3.47
N PHE A 107 -10.13 -5.70 2.60
CA PHE A 107 -8.98 -6.49 3.05
C PHE A 107 -7.98 -5.62 3.82
N GLU A 108 -7.66 -4.43 3.31
CA GLU A 108 -6.79 -3.47 4.00
C GLU A 108 -7.37 -3.03 5.35
N ARG A 109 -8.69 -2.88 5.40
CA ARG A 109 -9.42 -2.52 6.61
C ARG A 109 -9.32 -3.63 7.65
N VAL A 110 -9.57 -4.88 7.27
CA VAL A 110 -9.43 -6.02 8.20
C VAL A 110 -7.99 -6.24 8.64
N GLN A 111 -7.01 -6.02 7.75
CA GLN A 111 -5.59 -6.00 8.12
C GLN A 111 -5.33 -4.99 9.24
N THR A 112 -5.79 -3.75 9.05
CA THR A 112 -5.58 -2.65 10.00
C THR A 112 -6.14 -3.00 11.38
N LEU A 113 -7.34 -3.58 11.43
CA LEU A 113 -7.98 -3.97 12.69
C LEU A 113 -7.27 -5.13 13.39
N LEU A 114 -6.76 -6.11 12.65
CA LEU A 114 -6.02 -7.24 13.23
C LEU A 114 -4.61 -6.86 13.68
N GLN A 115 -4.02 -5.84 13.07
CA GLN A 115 -2.69 -5.35 13.43
C GLN A 115 -2.71 -4.39 14.64
N ASP A 116 -3.86 -3.82 14.95
CA ASP A 116 -4.04 -2.92 16.08
C ASP A 116 -4.16 -3.67 17.42
N TYR A 117 -3.27 -3.34 18.36
CA TYR A 117 -3.21 -3.99 19.66
C TYR A 117 -4.47 -3.76 20.50
N LYS A 118 -5.15 -2.61 20.34
CA LYS A 118 -6.37 -2.30 21.08
C LYS A 118 -7.53 -3.24 20.77
N HIS A 119 -7.47 -3.94 19.65
CA HIS A 119 -8.51 -4.84 19.19
C HIS A 119 -8.09 -6.31 19.29
N HIS A 120 -6.94 -6.62 19.92
CA HIS A 120 -6.46 -7.99 20.08
C HIS A 120 -7.43 -8.88 20.88
N ASP A 121 -8.19 -8.31 21.81
CA ASP A 121 -9.20 -9.08 22.58
C ASP A 121 -10.50 -9.31 21.78
N ARG A 122 -10.73 -8.50 20.74
CA ARG A 122 -11.99 -8.47 20.00
C ARG A 122 -11.97 -9.26 18.69
N PHE A 123 -10.80 -9.41 18.05
CA PHE A 123 -10.66 -10.09 16.75
C PHE A 123 -9.61 -11.18 16.76
N THR A 124 -9.98 -12.43 17.04
CA THR A 124 -9.02 -13.55 17.01
C THR A 124 -8.55 -13.85 15.58
N ASN A 125 -9.48 -13.83 14.62
CA ASN A 125 -9.23 -14.26 13.24
C ASN A 125 -9.80 -13.28 12.19
N THR A 126 -9.27 -13.37 10.97
CA THR A 126 -9.74 -12.60 9.79
C THR A 126 -11.23 -12.81 9.54
N TYR A 127 -11.72 -14.05 9.57
CA TYR A 127 -13.14 -14.34 9.40
C TYR A 127 -14.01 -13.67 10.48
N GLN A 128 -13.58 -13.70 11.75
CA GLN A 128 -14.30 -13.05 12.84
C GLN A 128 -14.33 -11.53 12.66
N ALA A 129 -13.23 -10.92 12.21
CA ALA A 129 -13.18 -9.49 11.92
C ALA A 129 -14.19 -9.11 10.82
N PHE A 130 -14.28 -9.89 9.73
CA PHE A 130 -15.32 -9.70 8.73
C PHE A 130 -16.72 -9.86 9.32
N ARG A 131 -16.98 -10.88 10.14
CA ARG A 131 -18.28 -11.12 10.76
C ARG A 131 -18.72 -9.98 11.67
N VAL A 132 -17.82 -9.44 12.50
CA VAL A 132 -18.14 -8.33 13.41
C VAL A 132 -18.38 -7.05 12.63
N LEU A 133 -17.59 -6.77 11.59
CA LEU A 133 -17.83 -5.61 10.72
C LEU A 133 -19.20 -5.68 10.04
N LYS A 134 -19.68 -6.88 9.71
CA LYS A 134 -21.01 -7.08 9.12
C LYS A 134 -22.13 -6.54 10.02
N ALA A 135 -21.97 -6.63 11.34
CA ALA A 135 -22.94 -6.11 12.30
C ALA A 135 -23.05 -4.58 12.30
N TYR A 136 -22.01 -3.87 11.85
CA TYR A 136 -22.02 -2.41 11.69
C TYR A 136 -22.50 -1.95 10.29
N GLY A 137 -22.80 -2.90 9.40
CA GLY A 137 -23.27 -2.64 8.04
C GLY A 137 -22.15 -2.59 7.00
N LEU A 138 -22.54 -2.71 5.72
CA LEU A 138 -21.60 -2.82 4.60
C LEU A 138 -20.71 -1.58 4.40
N ARG A 139 -21.21 -0.40 4.79
CA ARG A 139 -20.47 0.86 4.70
C ARG A 139 -19.21 0.87 5.58
N GLU A 140 -19.19 0.10 6.67
CA GLU A 140 -18.07 0.08 7.61
C GLU A 140 -16.81 -0.58 7.02
N TYR A 141 -16.96 -1.49 6.05
CA TYR A 141 -15.81 -2.08 5.34
C TYR A 141 -15.03 -1.06 4.51
N TYR A 142 -15.70 0.00 4.06
CA TYR A 142 -15.13 1.04 3.20
C TYR A 142 -14.70 2.28 3.99
N ARG A 143 -14.61 2.19 5.32
CA ARG A 143 -14.10 3.27 6.16
C ARG A 143 -12.62 3.53 5.83
N GLY A 144 -12.31 4.75 5.38
CA GLY A 144 -10.98 5.11 4.88
C GLY A 144 -10.84 5.02 3.36
N LEU A 145 -11.93 4.82 2.61
CA LEU A 145 -11.91 4.89 1.14
C LEU A 145 -11.41 6.23 0.61
N VAL A 146 -11.87 7.35 1.20
CA VAL A 146 -11.49 8.71 0.77
C VAL A 146 -9.96 8.92 0.78
N PRO A 147 -9.22 8.66 1.88
CA PRO A 147 -7.76 8.81 1.84
C PRO A 147 -7.07 7.79 0.92
N ILE A 148 -7.67 6.63 0.63
CA ILE A 148 -7.13 5.68 -0.35
C ILE A 148 -7.23 6.27 -1.76
N LEU A 149 -8.39 6.80 -2.13
CA LEU A 149 -8.59 7.45 -3.43
C LEU A 149 -7.70 8.69 -3.58
N LEU A 150 -7.61 9.52 -2.52
CA LEU A 150 -6.77 10.71 -2.49
C LEU A 150 -5.27 10.38 -2.55
N ARG A 151 -4.87 9.20 -2.08
CA ARG A 151 -3.51 8.69 -2.28
C ARG A 151 -3.33 8.19 -3.71
N ASN A 152 -4.17 7.25 -4.13
CA ASN A 152 -3.97 6.49 -5.37
C ASN A 152 -4.11 7.37 -6.61
N GLY A 153 -5.15 8.19 -6.71
CA GLY A 153 -5.39 9.02 -7.91
C GLY A 153 -4.25 10.01 -8.18
N PRO A 154 -3.98 10.95 -7.26
CA PRO A 154 -2.88 11.90 -7.36
C PRO A 154 -1.49 11.23 -7.46
N SER A 155 -1.23 10.16 -6.69
CA SER A 155 0.06 9.44 -6.78
C SER A 155 0.26 8.82 -8.15
N ASN A 156 -0.76 8.19 -8.73
CA ASN A 156 -0.66 7.58 -10.05
C ASN A 156 -0.52 8.64 -11.15
N MET A 157 -1.27 9.73 -11.06
CA MET A 157 -1.16 10.86 -11.99
C MET A 157 0.26 11.45 -11.99
N LEU A 158 0.83 11.71 -10.80
CA LEU A 158 2.20 12.21 -10.68
C LEU A 158 3.23 11.18 -11.15
N PHE A 159 3.03 9.89 -10.87
CA PHE A 159 3.94 8.83 -11.33
C PHE A 159 4.02 8.79 -12.86
N PHE A 160 2.87 8.75 -13.56
CA PHE A 160 2.87 8.70 -15.03
C PHE A 160 3.26 10.04 -15.66
N GLY A 161 2.85 11.17 -15.08
CA GLY A 161 3.17 12.51 -15.57
C GLY A 161 4.66 12.86 -15.43
N LEU A 162 5.29 12.47 -14.32
CA LEU A 162 6.69 12.80 -14.04
C LEU A 162 7.68 11.74 -14.57
N ARG A 163 7.22 10.54 -14.92
CA ARG A 163 8.10 9.50 -15.49
C ARG A 163 8.76 9.93 -16.80
N GLY A 164 8.03 10.63 -17.67
CA GLY A 164 8.55 11.18 -18.92
C GLY A 164 9.71 12.15 -18.72
N PRO A 165 9.50 13.31 -18.05
CA PRO A 165 10.54 14.31 -17.86
C PRO A 165 11.73 13.79 -17.06
N ILE A 166 11.52 12.95 -16.04
CA ILE A 166 12.64 12.37 -15.27
C ILE A 166 13.48 11.43 -16.15
N LYS A 167 12.85 10.64 -17.03
CA LYS A 167 13.61 9.81 -17.98
C LYS A 167 14.45 10.63 -18.95
N GLN A 168 13.97 11.80 -19.35
CA GLN A 168 14.72 12.71 -20.24
C GLN A 168 15.94 13.34 -19.56
N CYS A 169 15.93 13.44 -18.23
CA CYS A 169 17.09 13.88 -17.44
C CYS A 169 18.12 12.76 -17.21
N LEU A 170 17.80 11.50 -17.49
CA LEU A 170 18.73 10.39 -17.38
C LEU A 170 19.52 10.22 -18.69
N PRO A 171 20.78 9.74 -18.64
CA PRO A 171 21.58 9.51 -19.84
C PRO A 171 20.86 8.57 -20.81
N GLU A 172 20.96 8.87 -22.11
CA GLU A 172 20.39 8.05 -23.17
C GLU A 172 20.94 6.63 -23.08
N ALA A 173 20.04 5.68 -22.87
CA ALA A 173 20.39 4.28 -22.79
C ALA A 173 20.76 3.75 -24.18
N THR A 174 22.02 3.41 -24.36
CA THR A 174 22.59 2.86 -25.61
C THR A 174 22.53 1.34 -25.67
N SER A 175 22.01 0.68 -24.63
CA SER A 175 21.94 -0.79 -24.51
C SER A 175 20.72 -1.23 -23.72
N SER A 176 20.22 -2.45 -23.98
CA SER A 176 19.02 -3.00 -23.32
C SER A 176 19.15 -3.04 -21.79
N SER A 177 20.34 -3.33 -21.25
CA SER A 177 20.65 -3.26 -19.82
C SER A 177 20.60 -1.84 -19.26
N SER A 178 21.06 -0.85 -20.03
CA SER A 178 21.02 0.56 -19.65
C SER A 178 19.57 1.08 -19.56
N HIS A 179 18.69 0.62 -20.44
CA HIS A 179 17.25 0.93 -20.35
C HIS A 179 16.62 0.39 -19.06
N VAL A 180 16.93 -0.85 -18.68
CA VAL A 180 16.42 -1.45 -17.44
C VAL A 180 16.91 -0.67 -16.21
N VAL A 181 18.19 -0.29 -16.18
CA VAL A 181 18.78 0.48 -15.07
C VAL A 181 18.17 1.89 -15.00
N SER A 182 18.02 2.59 -16.13
CA SER A 182 17.40 3.91 -16.20
C SER A 182 15.95 3.89 -15.74
N ASP A 183 15.17 2.91 -16.19
CA ASP A 183 13.78 2.70 -15.76
C ASP A 183 13.68 2.39 -14.27
N PHE A 184 14.61 1.60 -13.75
CA PHE A 184 14.69 1.27 -12.32
C PHE A 184 15.01 2.50 -11.47
N ILE A 185 16.01 3.31 -11.85
CA ILE A 185 16.38 4.53 -11.12
C ILE A 185 15.23 5.53 -11.15
N CYS A 186 14.65 5.77 -12.33
CA CYS A 186 13.51 6.67 -12.48
C CYS A 186 12.31 6.22 -11.64
N GLY A 187 11.94 4.93 -11.73
CA GLY A 187 10.85 4.35 -10.96
C GLY A 187 11.10 4.37 -9.44
N GLY A 188 12.33 4.08 -9.02
CA GLY A 188 12.75 4.08 -7.62
C GLY A 188 12.72 5.48 -7.00
N LEU A 189 13.30 6.47 -7.69
CA LEU A 189 13.30 7.87 -7.23
C LEU A 189 11.88 8.43 -7.14
N LEU A 190 11.08 8.23 -8.19
CA LEU A 190 9.67 8.64 -8.20
C LEU A 190 8.88 7.95 -7.08
N GLY A 191 9.05 6.64 -6.92
CA GLY A 191 8.39 5.87 -5.87
C GLY A 191 8.74 6.38 -4.47
N ALA A 192 10.01 6.74 -4.22
CA ALA A 192 10.45 7.30 -2.96
C ALA A 192 9.85 8.69 -2.70
N VAL A 193 9.89 9.60 -3.68
CA VAL A 193 9.32 10.95 -3.58
C VAL A 193 7.82 10.89 -3.34
N LEU A 194 7.08 10.08 -4.09
CA LEU A 194 5.64 9.92 -3.93
C LEU A 194 5.30 9.27 -2.59
N SER A 195 6.05 8.24 -2.17
CA SER A 195 5.85 7.60 -0.86
C SER A 195 6.06 8.57 0.29
N PHE A 196 7.00 9.51 0.16
CA PHE A 196 7.22 10.58 1.12
C PHE A 196 6.07 11.60 1.07
N LEU A 197 5.74 12.13 -0.11
CA LEU A 197 4.69 13.14 -0.31
C LEU A 197 3.33 12.67 0.22
N PHE A 198 2.95 11.42 -0.05
CA PHE A 198 1.68 10.83 0.40
C PHE A 198 1.76 10.15 1.78
N PHE A 199 2.89 10.25 2.49
CA PHE A 199 3.03 9.66 3.83
C PHE A 199 1.99 10.17 4.83
N PRO A 200 1.69 11.50 4.91
CA PRO A 200 0.64 12.00 5.81
C PRO A 200 -0.75 11.44 5.47
N VAL A 201 -1.04 11.23 4.19
CA VAL A 201 -2.30 10.62 3.74
C VAL A 201 -2.40 9.17 4.22
N ASN A 202 -1.31 8.41 4.18
CA ASN A 202 -1.25 7.06 4.74
C ASN A 202 -1.47 7.04 6.26
N VAL A 203 -0.99 8.04 6.99
CA VAL A 203 -1.25 8.19 8.44
C VAL A 203 -2.74 8.45 8.70
N VAL A 204 -3.39 9.33 7.93
CA VAL A 204 -4.84 9.57 8.06
C VAL A 204 -5.63 8.31 7.70
N LYS A 205 -5.25 7.61 6.61
CA LYS A 205 -5.84 6.34 6.21
C LYS A 205 -5.83 5.32 7.35
N THR A 206 -4.67 5.02 7.93
CA THR A 206 -4.54 4.01 8.99
C THR A 206 -5.35 4.39 10.23
N ARG A 207 -5.41 5.68 10.57
CA ARG A 207 -6.24 6.22 11.65
C ARG A 207 -7.73 6.04 11.42
N MET A 208 -8.22 6.35 10.22
CA MET A 208 -9.61 6.12 9.83
C MET A 208 -9.93 4.61 9.81
N GLN A 209 -8.99 3.79 9.32
CA GLN A 209 -9.11 2.34 9.24
C GLN A 209 -9.00 1.60 10.58
N ALA A 210 -8.55 2.26 11.66
CA ALA A 210 -8.52 1.66 12.99
C ALA A 210 -9.82 1.88 13.79
N GLN A 211 -10.63 2.89 13.45
CA GLN A 211 -11.85 3.22 14.22
C GLN A 211 -13.03 2.32 13.84
N ILE A 212 -13.68 1.67 14.80
CA ILE A 212 -14.82 0.78 14.60
C ILE A 212 -16.09 1.39 15.16
N GLY A 213 -17.13 1.50 14.32
CA GLY A 213 -18.41 2.10 14.71
C GLY A 213 -18.30 3.61 14.96
N GLY A 214 -19.40 4.22 15.41
CA GLY A 214 -19.52 5.67 15.58
C GLY A 214 -19.58 6.46 14.26
N GLU A 215 -19.55 7.79 14.35
CA GLU A 215 -19.68 8.67 13.17
C GLU A 215 -18.52 8.53 12.18
N PHE A 216 -18.85 8.56 10.89
CA PHE A 216 -17.86 8.63 9.82
C PHE A 216 -17.22 10.02 9.81
N GLN A 217 -15.99 10.10 10.31
CA GLN A 217 -15.26 11.36 10.35
C GLN A 217 -14.68 11.70 8.97
N SER A 218 -14.81 12.97 8.57
CA SER A 218 -14.20 13.49 7.36
C SER A 218 -12.68 13.50 7.44
N PHE A 219 -12.00 13.39 6.29
CA PHE A 219 -10.54 13.42 6.19
C PHE A 219 -9.91 14.59 6.95
N SER A 220 -10.43 15.81 6.75
CA SER A 220 -9.90 17.03 7.39
C SER A 220 -10.04 17.01 8.91
N LYS A 221 -11.14 16.45 9.45
CA LYS A 221 -11.36 16.33 10.90
C LYS A 221 -10.34 15.39 11.53
N VAL A 222 -10.07 14.25 10.87
CA VAL A 222 -9.08 13.27 11.33
C VAL A 222 -7.66 13.84 11.21
N LEU A 223 -7.35 14.53 10.11
CA LEU A 223 -6.06 15.19 9.93
C LEU A 223 -5.82 16.26 11.01
N ALA A 224 -6.82 17.11 11.29
CA ALA A 224 -6.73 18.12 12.35
C ALA A 224 -6.55 17.48 13.73
N LYS A 225 -7.24 16.37 14.01
CA LYS A 225 -7.05 15.62 15.26
C LYS A 225 -5.63 15.07 15.39
N ILE A 226 -5.09 14.46 14.34
CA ILE A 226 -3.72 13.94 14.33
C ILE A 226 -2.72 15.09 14.49
N TRP A 227 -2.96 16.22 13.83
CA TRP A 227 -2.12 17.41 13.93
C TRP A 227 -2.03 17.92 15.37
N LEU A 228 -3.16 17.99 16.06
CA LEU A 228 -3.23 18.36 17.48
C LEU A 228 -2.52 17.35 18.38
N GLU A 229 -2.79 16.05 18.21
CA GLU A 229 -2.13 14.98 18.99
C GLU A 229 -0.61 14.89 18.77
N ARG A 230 -0.11 15.43 17.67
CA ARG A 230 1.32 15.40 17.29
C ARG A 230 2.04 16.73 17.55
N ASP A 231 1.59 17.50 18.54
CA ASP A 231 2.17 18.78 18.95
C ASP A 231 2.21 19.84 17.84
N ARG A 232 1.35 19.72 16.81
CA ARG A 232 1.33 20.62 15.64
C ARG A 232 2.67 20.71 14.89
N LYS A 233 3.49 19.65 14.94
CA LYS A 233 4.80 19.60 14.27
C LYS A 233 4.74 18.74 13.00
N VAL A 234 5.14 19.31 11.86
CA VAL A 234 5.19 18.59 10.57
C VAL A 234 6.07 17.35 10.65
N ILE A 235 7.24 17.46 11.31
CA ILE A 235 8.18 16.34 11.50
C ILE A 235 7.50 15.14 12.17
N HIS A 236 6.53 15.38 13.06
CA HIS A 236 5.82 14.32 13.73
C HIS A 236 4.84 13.59 12.81
N LEU A 237 4.30 14.21 11.75
CA LEU A 237 3.47 13.52 10.73
C LEU A 237 4.28 12.46 9.97
N PHE A 238 5.58 12.70 9.77
CA PHE A 238 6.50 11.80 9.08
C PHE A 238 7.14 10.73 9.99
N ARG A 239 6.67 10.58 11.24
CA ARG A 239 7.11 9.46 12.09
C ARG A 239 6.77 8.12 11.44
N GLY A 240 7.82 7.38 11.09
CA GLY A 240 7.77 6.11 10.36
C GLY A 240 8.22 6.19 8.90
N ALA A 241 8.48 7.38 8.35
CA ALA A 241 8.96 7.51 6.96
C ALA A 241 10.29 6.75 6.74
N HIS A 242 11.23 6.82 7.69
CA HIS A 242 12.49 6.07 7.64
C HIS A 242 12.27 4.54 7.56
N LEU A 243 11.34 4.01 8.36
CA LEU A 243 10.98 2.59 8.38
C LEU A 243 10.27 2.19 7.08
N ASN A 244 9.48 3.08 6.49
CA ASN A 244 8.88 2.84 5.18
C ASN A 244 9.94 2.80 4.06
N CYS A 245 10.95 3.66 4.08
CA CYS A 245 12.06 3.60 3.13
C CYS A 245 12.83 2.29 3.26
N TYR A 246 13.21 1.92 4.48
CA TYR A 246 13.92 0.65 4.76
C TYR A 246 13.12 -0.57 4.30
N ARG A 247 11.82 -0.61 4.63
CA ARG A 247 10.90 -1.66 4.19
C ARG A 247 10.82 -1.75 2.67
N SER A 248 10.72 -0.61 1.98
CA SER A 248 10.58 -0.57 0.52
C SER A 248 11.84 -1.11 -0.17
N MET A 249 13.02 -0.75 0.34
CA MET A 249 14.30 -1.26 -0.15
C MET A 249 14.42 -2.78 0.02
N LEU A 250 14.10 -3.30 1.22
CA LEU A 250 14.08 -4.74 1.46
C LEU A 250 13.07 -5.47 0.59
N SER A 251 11.86 -4.90 0.46
CA SER A 251 10.79 -5.48 -0.35
C SER A 251 11.20 -5.65 -1.80
N TRP A 252 11.90 -4.66 -2.36
CA TRP A 252 12.43 -4.72 -3.71
C TRP A 252 13.48 -5.82 -3.87
N GLY A 253 14.47 -5.87 -2.98
CA GLY A 253 15.52 -6.89 -3.01
C GLY A 253 14.97 -8.31 -2.90
N ILE A 254 14.06 -8.55 -1.95
CA ILE A 254 13.45 -9.87 -1.72
C ILE A 254 12.59 -10.28 -2.92
N SER A 255 11.75 -9.38 -3.43
CA SER A 255 10.87 -9.71 -4.56
C SER A 255 11.68 -10.08 -5.80
N ASN A 256 12.72 -9.30 -6.12
CA ASN A 256 13.56 -9.59 -7.29
C ASN A 256 14.33 -10.91 -7.14
N THR A 257 14.99 -11.10 -6.00
CA THR A 257 15.79 -12.31 -5.72
C THR A 257 14.91 -13.55 -5.73
N THR A 258 13.73 -13.49 -5.11
CA THR A 258 12.80 -14.63 -5.06
C THR A 258 12.24 -14.93 -6.44
N TYR A 259 11.91 -13.91 -7.23
CA TYR A 259 11.40 -14.11 -8.59
C TYR A 259 12.44 -14.76 -9.50
N GLU A 260 13.68 -14.26 -9.51
CA GLU A 260 14.76 -14.84 -10.32
C GLU A 260 15.10 -16.26 -9.89
N PHE A 261 15.16 -16.53 -8.59
CA PHE A 261 15.40 -17.86 -8.06
C PHE A 261 14.30 -18.85 -8.49
N LEU A 262 13.03 -18.47 -8.32
CA LEU A 262 11.89 -19.30 -8.73
C LEU A 262 11.86 -19.52 -10.25
N LEU A 263 12.22 -18.51 -11.05
CA LEU A 263 12.29 -18.65 -12.51
C LEU A 263 13.38 -19.65 -12.95
N LYS A 264 14.51 -19.70 -12.24
CA LYS A 264 15.58 -20.68 -12.53
C LYS A 264 15.22 -22.11 -12.13
N LEU A 265 14.26 -22.26 -11.21
CA LEU A 265 13.87 -23.55 -10.65
C LEU A 265 12.70 -24.22 -11.41
N LEU A 266 11.94 -23.45 -12.22
CA LEU A 266 10.69 -23.83 -12.90
C LEU A 266 10.79 -23.81 -14.42
#